data_AF-A0A955VPS8-F1
#
_entry.id   AF-A0A955VPS8-F1
#
_cell.length_a   1.000
_cell.length_b   1.000
_cell.length_c   1.000
_cell.angle_alpha   90.00
_cell.angle_beta   90.00
_cell.angle_gamma   90.00
#
_symmetry.space_group_name_H-M   'P 1'
#
loop_
_entity.id
_entity.type
_entity.pdbx_description
1 polymer ?
#
loop_
_entity_poly.entity_id
_entity_poly.type
_entity_poly.pdbx_seq_one_letter_code
_entity_poly.pdbx_strand_id
1 'polypeptide(L)'
;GLALSLVAGPAEQRRLDAIEAFLGQPLIRGPALPEARDLRALTPPNRTLLLLAGRRDKLRKGDVLGALVKDGGFPPEAIGRIDVLETTCAVAVSRAHAHAVLKFTQAARIKKARVKAHLLG
;
A
#
# COMPACT_ATOMS: atom_id res chain seq x y z
N GLY A 1 -19.88 -20.90 -10.74
CA GLY A 1 -19.13 -20.29 -9.61
C GLY A 1 -20.05 -20.18 -8.41
N LEU A 2 -19.50 -20.18 -7.19
CA LEU A 2 -20.29 -19.98 -5.96
C LEU A 2 -20.44 -18.47 -5.71
N ALA A 3 -21.65 -18.05 -5.35
CA ALA A 3 -21.93 -16.71 -4.85
C ALA A 3 -22.17 -16.79 -3.34
N LEU A 4 -21.42 -16.02 -2.55
CA LEU A 4 -21.53 -15.98 -1.09
C LEU A 4 -21.87 -14.56 -0.66
N SER A 5 -22.73 -14.43 0.35
CA SER A 5 -23.05 -13.17 1.00
C SER A 5 -22.58 -13.23 2.45
N LEU A 6 -21.90 -12.17 2.90
CA LEU A 6 -21.44 -12.03 4.28
C LEU A 6 -22.43 -11.20 5.07
N VAL A 7 -22.66 -11.58 6.33
CA VAL A 7 -23.58 -10.87 7.24
C VAL A 7 -22.82 -10.55 8.52
N ALA A 8 -22.71 -9.27 8.84
CA ALA A 8 -22.03 -8.74 10.00
C ALA A 8 -23.02 -8.37 11.11
N GLY A 9 -23.17 -9.27 12.08
CA GLY A 9 -23.83 -9.00 13.36
C GLY A 9 -25.34 -8.71 13.31
N PRO A 10 -25.95 -8.31 14.45
CA PRO A 10 -27.41 -8.20 14.59
C PRO A 10 -28.06 -7.10 13.76
N ALA A 11 -27.30 -6.06 13.37
CA ALA A 11 -27.82 -4.92 12.62
C ALA A 11 -28.30 -5.32 11.21
N GLU A 12 -27.74 -6.38 10.64
CA GLU A 12 -28.07 -6.86 9.30
C GLU A 12 -29.17 -7.94 9.32
N GLN A 13 -29.60 -8.39 10.50
CA GLN A 13 -30.62 -9.43 10.66
C GLN A 13 -31.96 -9.01 10.04
N ARG A 14 -32.37 -7.75 10.19
CA ARG A 14 -33.63 -7.24 9.60
C ARG A 14 -33.68 -7.42 8.07
N ARG A 15 -32.54 -7.32 7.39
CA ARG A 15 -32.48 -7.50 5.93
C ARG A 15 -32.63 -8.97 5.56
N LEU A 16 -32.05 -9.86 6.35
CA LEU A 16 -32.22 -11.30 6.18
C LEU A 16 -33.67 -11.72 6.38
N ASP A 17 -34.30 -11.25 7.45
CA ASP A 17 -35.69 -11.57 7.76
C ASP A 17 -36.64 -11.11 6.64
N ALA A 18 -36.39 -9.92 6.08
CA ALA A 18 -37.16 -9.41 4.93
C ALA A 18 -36.97 -10.26 3.66
N ILE A 19 -35.75 -10.75 3.41
CA ILE A 19 -35.46 -11.63 2.27
C ILE A 19 -36.13 -13.00 2.47
N GLU A 20 -36.05 -13.58 3.66
CA GLU A 20 -36.69 -14.86 4.01
C GLU A 20 -38.21 -14.77 3.89
N ALA A 21 -38.81 -13.65 4.36
CA ALA A 21 -40.23 -13.38 4.20
C ALA A 21 -40.64 -13.25 2.73
N PHE A 22 -39.83 -12.56 1.91
CA PHE A 22 -40.08 -12.43 0.47
C PHE A 22 -39.97 -13.76 -0.27
N LEU A 23 -38.98 -14.59 0.08
CA LEU A 23 -38.77 -15.90 -0.53
C LEU A 23 -39.73 -16.98 -0.01
N GLY A 24 -40.42 -16.71 1.11
CA GLY A 24 -41.30 -17.68 1.78
C GLY A 24 -40.57 -18.87 2.40
N GLN A 25 -39.25 -18.77 2.57
CA GLN A 25 -38.40 -19.85 3.09
C GLN A 25 -37.14 -19.30 3.76
N PRO A 26 -36.56 -20.04 4.73
CA PRO A 26 -35.31 -19.66 5.37
C PRO A 26 -34.12 -19.73 4.41
N LEU A 27 -33.11 -18.87 4.61
CA LEU A 27 -31.88 -18.90 3.83
C LEU A 27 -30.92 -19.98 4.34
N ILE A 28 -30.20 -20.63 3.43
CA ILE A 28 -29.12 -21.56 3.77
C ILE A 28 -27.97 -20.77 4.40
N ARG A 29 -27.66 -21.06 5.66
CA ARG A 29 -26.54 -20.45 6.38
C ARG A 29 -25.27 -21.29 6.18
N GLY A 30 -24.20 -20.64 5.72
CA GLY A 30 -22.87 -21.23 5.71
C GLY A 30 -22.28 -21.37 7.12
N PRO A 31 -21.14 -22.05 7.26
CA PRO A 31 -20.44 -22.12 8.55
C PRO A 31 -20.08 -20.72 9.05
N ALA A 32 -19.99 -20.57 10.37
CA ALA A 32 -19.43 -19.37 10.97
C ALA A 32 -18.03 -19.12 10.41
N LEU A 33 -17.73 -17.84 10.15
CA LEU A 33 -16.37 -17.45 9.78
C LEU A 33 -15.41 -17.77 10.94
N PRO A 34 -14.16 -18.14 10.65
CA PRO A 34 -13.15 -18.31 11.70
C PRO A 34 -13.00 -17.00 12.47
N GLU A 35 -12.64 -17.09 13.75
CA GLU A 35 -12.33 -15.91 14.54
C GLU A 35 -11.29 -15.06 13.81
N ALA A 36 -11.49 -13.73 13.89
CA ALA A 36 -10.59 -12.79 13.26
C ALA A 36 -9.18 -13.03 13.81
N ARG A 37 -8.24 -13.40 12.94
CA ARG A 37 -6.82 -13.37 13.27
C ARG A 37 -6.46 -11.96 13.69
N ASP A 38 -5.54 -11.81 14.64
CA ASP A 38 -5.02 -10.49 14.97
C ASP A 38 -4.29 -9.90 13.76
N LEU A 39 -5.01 -9.07 12.99
CA LEU A 39 -4.51 -8.44 11.79
C LEU A 39 -3.41 -7.41 12.10
N ARG A 40 -3.21 -7.04 13.38
CA ARG A 40 -2.09 -6.17 13.80
C ARG A 40 -0.73 -6.77 13.48
N ALA A 41 -0.64 -8.10 13.34
CA ALA A 41 0.59 -8.79 12.94
C ALA A 41 0.92 -8.64 11.44
N LEU A 42 -0.04 -8.25 10.60
CA LEU A 42 0.17 -8.13 9.15
C LEU A 42 0.79 -6.78 8.81
N THR A 43 2.11 -6.69 8.99
CA THR A 43 2.88 -5.52 8.56
C THR A 43 3.35 -5.72 7.11
N PRO A 44 3.08 -4.77 6.19
CA PRO A 44 3.56 -4.92 4.81
C PRO A 44 5.09 -4.90 4.78
N PRO A 45 5.73 -5.75 3.96
CA PRO A 45 7.19 -5.85 3.88
C PRO A 45 7.85 -4.56 3.37
N ASN A 46 7.09 -3.74 2.63
CA ASN A 46 7.54 -2.48 2.06
C ASN A 46 6.74 -1.30 2.63
N ARG A 47 7.39 -0.14 2.71
CA ARG A 47 6.76 1.18 2.89
C ARG A 47 6.88 1.97 1.59
N THR A 48 6.01 2.96 1.41
CA THR A 48 6.06 3.80 0.21
C THR A 48 6.76 5.12 0.52
N LEU A 49 7.88 5.37 -0.14
CA LEU A 49 8.51 6.69 -0.17
C LEU A 49 7.86 7.52 -1.28
N LEU A 50 7.23 8.63 -0.90
CA LEU A 50 6.66 9.60 -1.82
C LEU A 50 7.60 10.77 -1.99
N LEU A 51 8.11 10.94 -3.21
CA LEU A 51 8.88 12.08 -3.64
C LEU A 51 7.94 13.12 -4.26
N LEU A 52 8.02 14.38 -3.81
CA LEU A 52 7.28 15.50 -4.38
C LEU A 52 8.00 16.08 -5.61
N ALA A 53 8.33 15.18 -6.54
CA ALA A 53 8.84 15.48 -7.88
C ALA A 53 8.45 14.34 -8.83
N GLY A 54 8.05 14.69 -10.05
CA GLY A 54 7.54 13.74 -11.05
C GLY A 54 8.04 14.02 -12.47
N ARG A 55 7.24 13.64 -13.47
CA ARG A 55 7.58 13.83 -14.90
C ARG A 55 7.79 15.29 -15.27
N ARG A 56 7.03 16.23 -14.68
CA ARG A 56 7.19 17.69 -14.90
C ARG A 56 8.56 18.19 -14.47
N ASP A 57 9.12 17.60 -13.42
CA ASP A 57 10.47 17.89 -12.92
C ASP A 57 11.57 17.16 -13.72
N LYS A 58 11.19 16.57 -14.86
CA LYS A 58 12.05 15.72 -15.70
C LYS A 58 12.65 14.55 -14.92
N LEU A 59 11.95 14.06 -13.89
CA LEU A 59 12.38 12.87 -13.15
C LEU A 59 12.11 11.62 -13.99
N ARG A 60 13.03 10.66 -13.94
CA ARG A 60 12.91 9.34 -14.55
C ARG A 60 13.14 8.26 -13.50
N LYS A 61 12.62 7.05 -13.75
CA LYS A 61 12.84 5.89 -12.88
C LYS A 61 14.32 5.62 -12.65
N GLY A 62 15.15 5.76 -13.70
CA GLY A 62 16.60 5.60 -13.60
C GLY A 62 17.29 6.64 -12.72
N ASP A 63 16.80 7.89 -12.69
CA ASP A 63 17.34 8.94 -11.81
C ASP A 63 17.13 8.56 -10.33
N VAL A 64 15.94 8.05 -10.01
CA VAL A 64 15.57 7.63 -8.65
C VAL A 64 16.34 6.38 -8.24
N LEU A 65 16.39 5.37 -9.11
CA LEU A 65 17.13 4.14 -8.84
C LEU A 65 18.62 4.42 -8.66
N GLY A 66 19.21 5.24 -9.54
CA GLY A 66 20.60 5.66 -9.45
C GLY A 66 20.89 6.41 -8.15
N ALA A 67 20.05 7.39 -7.79
CA ALA A 67 20.24 8.15 -6.54
C ALA A 67 20.16 7.25 -5.30
N LEU A 68 19.24 6.30 -5.24
CA LEU A 68 19.08 5.43 -4.06
C LEU A 68 20.15 4.34 -3.99
N VAL A 69 20.47 3.68 -5.11
CA VAL A 69 21.40 2.55 -5.11
C VAL A 69 22.85 3.02 -5.20
N LYS A 70 23.18 3.84 -6.20
CA LYS A 70 24.55 4.27 -6.46
C LYS A 70 25.04 5.31 -5.46
N ASP A 71 24.24 6.36 -5.25
CA ASP A 71 24.65 7.48 -4.38
C ASP A 71 24.29 7.21 -2.92
N GLY A 72 23.14 6.58 -2.67
CA GLY A 72 22.66 6.23 -1.33
C GLY A 72 23.19 4.91 -0.77
N GLY A 73 23.80 4.06 -1.60
CA GLY A 73 24.37 2.77 -1.18
C GLY A 73 23.32 1.75 -0.73
N PHE A 74 22.04 1.95 -1.04
CA PHE A 74 20.99 1.00 -0.66
C PHE A 74 21.01 -0.22 -1.59
N PRO A 75 20.78 -1.44 -1.05
CA PRO A 75 20.76 -2.64 -1.87
C PRO A 75 19.63 -2.56 -2.91
N PRO A 76 19.88 -2.92 -4.19
CA PRO A 76 18.88 -2.88 -5.24
C PRO A 76 17.59 -3.63 -4.88
N GLU A 77 17.70 -4.72 -4.11
CA GLU A 77 16.60 -5.57 -3.68
C GLU A 77 15.69 -4.88 -2.65
N ALA A 78 16.21 -3.87 -1.94
CA ALA A 78 15.40 -3.05 -1.04
C ALA A 78 14.56 -2.01 -1.79
N ILE A 79 14.82 -1.77 -3.09
CA ILE A 79 14.08 -0.83 -3.92
C ILE A 79 13.14 -1.61 -4.84
N GLY A 80 11.85 -1.56 -4.53
CA GLY A 80 10.82 -2.23 -5.30
C GLY A 80 10.34 -1.39 -6.49
N ARG A 81 9.03 -1.43 -6.71
CA ARG A 81 8.38 -0.69 -7.79
C ARG A 81 8.59 0.83 -7.63
N ILE A 82 8.92 1.48 -8.75
CA ILE A 82 9.05 2.93 -8.86
C ILE A 82 8.03 3.40 -9.89
N ASP A 83 7.05 4.19 -9.44
CA ASP A 83 6.02 4.79 -10.27
C ASP A 83 6.22 6.30 -10.33
N VAL A 84 6.63 6.81 -11.50
CA VAL A 84 6.81 8.25 -11.73
C VAL A 84 5.49 8.82 -12.27
N LEU A 85 4.80 9.60 -11.45
CA LEU A 85 3.58 10.33 -11.79
C LEU A 85 3.91 11.71 -12.35
N GLU A 86 2.90 12.54 -12.59
CA GLU A 86 3.09 13.85 -13.21
C GLU A 86 3.88 14.82 -12.33
N THR A 87 3.51 14.92 -11.06
CA THR A 87 4.09 15.85 -10.06
C THR A 87 4.78 15.13 -8.89
N THR A 88 4.64 13.81 -8.81
CA THR A 88 5.18 13.00 -7.72
C THR A 88 5.80 11.71 -8.24
N CYS A 89 6.54 11.03 -7.38
CA CYS A 89 7.09 9.70 -7.66
C CYS A 89 6.95 8.84 -6.41
N ALA A 90 6.36 7.67 -6.55
CA ALA A 90 6.16 6.71 -5.48
C ALA A 90 7.16 5.56 -5.64
N VAL A 91 7.85 5.23 -4.55
CA VAL A 91 8.87 4.17 -4.52
C VAL A 91 8.53 3.20 -3.39
N ALA A 92 8.35 1.93 -3.72
CA ALA A 92 8.29 0.87 -2.72
C ALA A 92 9.69 0.62 -2.16
N VAL A 93 9.84 0.70 -0.85
CA VAL A 93 11.12 0.50 -0.15
C VAL A 93 10.93 -0.54 0.93
N SER A 94 11.85 -1.50 1.04
CA SER A 94 11.86 -2.47 2.13
C SER A 94 11.78 -1.76 3.49
N ARG A 95 10.90 -2.25 4.36
CA ARG A 95 10.59 -1.61 5.65
C ARG A 95 11.84 -1.41 6.52
N ALA A 96 12.81 -2.33 6.42
CA ALA A 96 14.09 -2.24 7.11
C ALA A 96 14.92 -1.01 6.69
N HIS A 97 14.81 -0.58 5.44
CA HIS A 97 15.59 0.54 4.89
C HIS A 97 14.80 1.86 4.80
N ALA A 98 13.48 1.82 4.98
CA ALA A 98 12.58 2.94 4.72
C ALA A 98 12.99 4.26 5.42
N HIS A 99 13.36 4.20 6.70
CA HIS A 99 13.78 5.40 7.45
C HIS A 99 15.16 5.91 7.00
N ALA A 100 16.09 5.03 6.66
CA ALA A 100 17.41 5.41 6.17
C ALA A 100 17.30 6.07 4.78
N VAL A 101 16.48 5.49 3.90
CA VAL A 101 16.17 6.05 2.57
C VAL A 101 15.52 7.43 2.69
N LEU A 102 14.58 7.62 3.62
CA LEU A 102 13.96 8.93 3.87
C LEU A 102 15.00 9.97 4.31
N LYS A 103 15.87 9.64 5.27
CA LYS A 103 16.93 10.55 5.74
C LYS A 103 17.89 10.92 4.61
N PHE A 104 18.33 9.93 3.83
CA PHE A 104 19.18 10.16 2.67
C PHE A 104 18.52 11.11 1.68
N THR A 105 17.26 10.86 1.29
CA THR A 105 16.55 11.71 0.32
C THR A 105 16.27 13.12 0.81
N GLN A 106 16.13 13.33 2.13
CA GLN A 106 16.01 14.67 2.71
C GLN A 106 17.32 15.48 2.68
N ALA A 107 18.48 14.81 2.74
CA ALA A 107 19.79 15.46 2.74
C ALA A 107 20.40 15.58 1.33
N ALA A 108 20.22 14.57 0.49
CA ALA A 108 20.82 14.45 -0.82
C ALA A 108 20.01 15.16 -1.92
N ARG A 109 20.65 15.33 -3.08
CA ARG A 109 19.96 15.75 -4.31
C ARG A 109 19.63 14.51 -5.12
N ILE A 110 18.41 14.46 -5.65
CA ILE A 110 18.08 13.51 -6.72
C ILE A 110 18.29 14.27 -8.02
N LYS A 111 19.20 13.78 -8.87
CA LYS A 111 19.64 14.47 -10.09
C LYS A 111 20.32 15.82 -9.78
N LYS A 112 19.62 16.95 -9.96
CA LYS A 112 20.16 18.31 -9.76
C LYS A 112 19.47 19.10 -8.65
N ALA A 113 18.42 18.55 -8.03
CA ALA A 113 17.58 19.27 -7.09
C ALA A 113 17.36 18.49 -5.78
N ARG A 114 17.12 19.22 -4.69
CA ARG A 114 16.58 18.62 -3.46
C ARG A 114 15.11 18.33 -3.68
N VAL A 115 14.69 17.13 -3.33
CA VAL A 115 13.30 16.69 -3.49
C VAL A 115 12.72 16.45 -2.10
N LYS A 116 11.57 17.05 -1.81
CA LYS A 116 10.86 16.76 -0.56
C LYS A 116 10.34 15.33 -0.61
N ALA A 117 10.55 14.58 0.48
CA ALA A 117 10.18 13.18 0.58
C ALA A 117 9.36 12.91 1.84
N HIS A 118 8.34 12.06 1.72
CA HIS A 118 7.49 11.61 2.81
C HIS A 118 7.39 10.09 2.80
N LEU A 119 7.29 9.49 3.98
CA LEU A 119 7.06 8.06 4.10
C LEU A 119 5.60 7.80 4.40
N LEU A 120 4.94 7.01 3.57
CA LEU A 120 3.55 6.63 3.70
C LEU A 120 3.46 5.25 4.33
N GLY A 121 2.60 5.09 5.35
CA GLY A 121 2.24 3.81 5.97
C GLY A 121 3.36 3.18 6.78
#